data_AF-A0A168KLV2-F1
#
_entry.id   AF-A0A168KLV2-F1
#
_cell.length_a   1.000
_cell.length_b   1.000
_cell.length_c   1.000
_cell.angle_alpha   90.00
_cell.angle_beta   90.00
_cell.angle_gamma   90.00
#
_symmetry.space_group_name_H-M   'P 1'
#
loop_
_entity.id
_entity.type
_entity.pdbx_description
1 polymer ?
#
loop_
_entity_poly.entity_id
_entity_poly.type
_entity_poly.pdbx_seq_one_letter_code
_entity_poly.pdbx_strand_id
1 'polypeptide(L)'
;MSGDDDWVLRTRLAMDERPIRNLEKRINQWMRSLSTESLENSQNSYESIMTQIANYQTNIERHTLIKRANKKDIERYAETVDKTATMVVETRDAIASLKNDLTKAQKIRDNKLEYDKVALEIMKLQSRDAYQESICQLKSDIEFLRNEKAKKESTVLSRKRQLGDLVDSAKKIQKGMEEQRAQTRETQKRVMDMDQAYDSSDDDEQDEGLSPGDAQADTNTLPNGAATTTSHRFQERNEDEDEEGMVPNGDDEEKANVLTNDASR
;
A
#
# COMPACT_ATOMS: atom_id res chain seq x y z
N MET A 1 -34.18 56.06 -0.92
CA MET A 1 -34.15 57.27 -1.77
C MET A 1 -34.88 56.93 -3.05
N SER A 2 -35.78 57.83 -3.47
CA SER A 2 -37.08 57.49 -4.06
C SER A 2 -36.98 56.95 -5.49
N GLY A 3 -37.71 55.89 -5.82
CA GLY A 3 -37.86 55.43 -7.22
C GLY A 3 -38.42 56.51 -8.15
N ASP A 4 -39.11 57.50 -7.58
CA ASP A 4 -39.57 58.70 -8.28
C ASP A 4 -38.42 59.62 -8.71
N ASP A 5 -37.35 59.73 -7.90
CA ASP A 5 -36.18 60.55 -8.23
C ASP A 5 -35.40 59.95 -9.42
N ASP A 6 -35.31 58.61 -9.49
CA ASP A 6 -34.69 57.90 -10.60
C ASP A 6 -35.56 57.97 -11.88
N TRP A 7 -36.89 57.94 -11.76
CA TRP A 7 -37.80 58.15 -12.89
C TRP A 7 -37.71 59.58 -13.44
N VAL A 8 -37.70 60.59 -12.57
CA VAL A 8 -37.53 62.01 -12.96
C VAL A 8 -36.16 62.22 -13.60
N LEU A 9 -35.09 61.65 -13.02
CA LEU A 9 -33.74 61.74 -13.56
C LEU A 9 -33.63 61.06 -14.93
N ARG A 10 -34.20 59.87 -15.10
CA ARG A 10 -34.27 59.17 -16.40
C ARG A 10 -35.04 59.96 -17.44
N THR A 11 -36.16 60.55 -17.06
CA THR A 11 -36.99 61.37 -17.96
C THR A 11 -36.24 62.63 -18.40
N ARG A 12 -35.56 63.29 -17.46
CA ARG A 12 -34.79 64.51 -17.73
C ARG A 12 -33.48 64.25 -18.49
N LEU A 13 -32.89 63.07 -18.33
CA LEU A 13 -31.72 62.62 -19.09
C LEU A 13 -32.11 62.15 -20.50
N ALA A 14 -33.31 61.59 -20.67
CA ALA A 14 -33.82 61.07 -21.94
C ALA A 14 -34.36 62.17 -22.87
N MET A 15 -34.84 63.29 -22.33
CA MET A 15 -35.35 64.40 -23.13
C MET A 15 -34.41 65.61 -23.00
N ASP A 16 -33.52 65.79 -23.97
CA ASP A 16 -32.81 67.05 -24.11
C ASP A 16 -33.81 68.12 -24.57
N GLU A 17 -34.40 68.84 -23.61
CA GLU A 17 -35.35 69.92 -23.85
C GLU A 17 -34.65 71.24 -24.25
N ARG A 18 -33.30 71.30 -24.22
CA ARG A 18 -32.53 72.52 -24.54
C ARG A 18 -32.64 72.91 -26.02
N PRO A 19 -32.51 71.99 -27.01
CA PRO A 19 -32.70 72.30 -28.42
C PRO A 19 -34.10 72.84 -28.73
N ILE A 20 -35.14 72.28 -28.10
CA ILE A 20 -36.53 72.71 -28.28
C ILE A 20 -36.73 74.13 -27.74
N ARG A 21 -36.27 74.40 -26.51
CA ARG A 21 -36.34 75.75 -25.92
C ARG A 21 -35.53 76.79 -26.70
N ASN A 22 -34.41 76.39 -27.30
CA ASN A 22 -33.61 77.27 -28.14
C ASN A 22 -34.29 77.57 -29.48
N LEU A 23 -34.94 76.57 -30.08
CA LEU A 23 -35.75 76.73 -31.28
C LEU A 23 -36.93 77.66 -31.03
N GLU A 24 -37.66 77.46 -29.92
CA GLU A 24 -38.77 78.32 -29.49
C GLU A 24 -38.32 79.78 -29.33
N LYS A 25 -37.19 80.02 -28.65
CA LYS A 25 -36.64 81.38 -28.50
C LYS A 25 -36.28 82.02 -29.84
N ARG A 26 -35.69 81.25 -30.77
CA ARG A 26 -35.29 81.76 -32.10
C ARG A 26 -36.49 82.05 -32.99
N ILE A 27 -37.52 81.20 -32.96
CA ILE A 27 -38.77 81.44 -33.68
C ILE A 27 -39.47 82.69 -33.13
N ASN A 28 -39.57 82.83 -31.80
CA ASN A 28 -40.13 84.02 -31.17
C ASN A 28 -39.34 85.29 -31.48
N GLN A 29 -38.00 85.20 -31.54
CA GLN A 29 -37.15 86.31 -31.92
C GLN A 29 -37.35 86.72 -33.39
N TRP A 30 -37.40 85.74 -34.30
CA TRP A 30 -37.64 85.97 -35.72
C TRP A 30 -39.03 86.59 -35.98
N MET A 31 -40.07 86.11 -35.29
CA MET A 31 -41.42 86.70 -35.37
C MET A 31 -41.44 88.17 -34.91
N ARG A 32 -40.63 88.54 -33.91
CA ARG A 32 -40.53 89.92 -33.42
C ARG A 32 -39.68 90.81 -34.34
N SER A 33 -38.65 90.26 -34.97
CA SER A 33 -37.74 91.03 -35.84
C SER A 33 -38.27 91.20 -37.27
N LEU A 34 -39.28 90.42 -37.66
CA LEU A 34 -39.93 90.47 -38.98
C LEU A 34 -40.47 91.85 -39.38
N SER A 35 -40.83 92.69 -38.40
CA SER A 35 -41.38 94.03 -38.62
C SER A 35 -40.32 95.14 -38.62
N THR A 36 -39.04 94.81 -38.32
CA THR A 36 -38.00 95.80 -38.01
C THR A 36 -36.70 95.57 -38.78
N GLU A 37 -36.43 94.36 -39.26
CA GLU A 37 -35.19 94.01 -39.99
C GLU A 37 -35.34 94.03 -41.52
N SER A 38 -34.20 94.12 -42.22
CA SER A 38 -34.11 93.95 -43.67
C SER A 38 -34.55 92.55 -44.10
N LEU A 39 -35.15 92.45 -45.30
CA LEU A 39 -35.65 91.20 -45.88
C LEU A 39 -34.58 90.09 -45.93
N GLU A 40 -33.34 90.46 -46.23
CA GLU A 40 -32.20 89.54 -46.31
C GLU A 40 -31.86 88.89 -44.95
N ASN A 41 -31.90 89.67 -43.87
CA ASN A 41 -31.65 89.16 -42.51
C ASN A 41 -32.78 88.26 -42.01
N SER A 42 -34.02 88.59 -42.38
CA SER A 42 -35.19 87.75 -42.09
C SER A 42 -35.12 86.41 -42.82
N GLN A 43 -34.67 86.41 -44.08
CA GLN A 43 -34.46 85.19 -44.86
C GLN A 43 -33.34 84.30 -44.29
N ASN A 44 -32.18 84.89 -43.95
CA ASN A 44 -31.08 84.16 -43.32
C ASN A 44 -31.49 83.53 -41.96
N SER A 45 -32.31 84.25 -41.18
CA SER A 45 -32.84 83.75 -39.91
C SER A 45 -33.83 82.59 -40.12
N TYR A 46 -34.66 82.66 -41.16
CA TYR A 46 -35.56 81.58 -41.54
C TYR A 46 -34.81 80.31 -41.96
N GLU A 47 -33.78 80.43 -42.81
CA GLU A 47 -32.94 79.29 -43.21
C GLU A 47 -32.20 78.66 -42.01
N SER A 48 -31.76 79.49 -41.06
CA SER A 48 -31.15 79.02 -39.81
C SER A 48 -32.14 78.23 -38.95
N ILE A 49 -33.39 78.69 -38.83
CA ILE A 49 -34.46 77.98 -38.12
C ILE A 49 -34.76 76.64 -38.82
N MET A 50 -34.86 76.63 -40.14
CA MET A 50 -35.14 75.41 -40.91
C MET A 50 -34.03 74.36 -40.74
N THR A 51 -32.77 74.80 -40.75
CA THR A 51 -31.61 73.93 -40.48
C THR A 51 -31.67 73.34 -39.07
N GLN A 52 -32.10 74.12 -38.07
CA GLN A 52 -32.25 73.63 -36.70
C GLN A 52 -33.37 72.60 -36.57
N ILE A 53 -34.49 72.78 -37.28
CA ILE A 53 -35.59 71.81 -37.33
C ILE A 53 -35.11 70.50 -37.97
N ALA A 54 -34.38 70.57 -39.09
CA ALA A 54 -33.81 69.39 -39.75
C ALA A 54 -32.80 68.63 -38.84
N ASN A 55 -31.96 69.36 -38.12
CA ASN A 55 -31.05 68.78 -37.14
C ASN A 55 -31.80 68.11 -35.99
N TYR A 56 -32.89 68.72 -35.51
CA TYR A 56 -33.72 68.15 -34.46
C TYR A 56 -34.45 66.87 -34.91
N GLN A 57 -34.98 66.85 -36.14
CA GLN A 57 -35.55 65.64 -36.74
C GLN A 57 -34.54 64.50 -36.80
N THR A 58 -33.35 64.76 -37.34
CA THR A 58 -32.25 63.77 -37.42
C THR A 58 -31.87 63.25 -36.03
N ASN A 59 -31.87 64.14 -35.03
CA ASN A 59 -31.57 63.77 -33.65
C ASN A 59 -32.65 62.83 -33.08
N ILE A 60 -33.94 63.09 -33.30
CA ILE A 60 -35.03 62.19 -32.88
C ILE A 60 -34.86 60.81 -33.50
N GLU A 61 -34.61 60.74 -34.81
CA GLU A 61 -34.42 59.48 -35.52
C GLU A 61 -33.24 58.69 -34.92
N ARG A 62 -32.12 59.36 -34.62
CA ARG A 62 -30.98 58.76 -33.93
C ARG A 62 -31.36 58.18 -32.56
N HIS A 63 -32.15 58.88 -31.74
CA HIS A 63 -32.60 58.36 -30.44
C HIS A 63 -33.44 57.09 -30.59
N THR A 64 -34.32 57.02 -31.59
CA THR A 64 -35.11 55.80 -31.85
C THR A 64 -34.23 54.62 -32.25
N LEU A 65 -33.17 54.88 -33.03
CA LEU A 65 -32.20 53.85 -33.44
C LEU A 65 -31.37 53.35 -32.26
N ILE A 66 -30.88 54.26 -31.41
CA ILE A 66 -30.16 53.90 -30.19
C ILE A 66 -31.06 53.09 -29.25
N LYS A 67 -32.32 53.49 -29.06
CA LYS A 67 -33.27 52.74 -28.22
C LYS A 67 -33.47 51.31 -28.74
N ARG A 68 -33.56 51.12 -30.06
CA ARG A 68 -33.68 49.81 -30.69
C ARG A 68 -32.41 48.97 -30.51
N ALA A 69 -31.25 49.58 -30.70
CA ALA A 69 -29.96 48.91 -30.49
C ALA A 69 -29.80 48.48 -29.02
N ASN A 70 -30.05 49.38 -28.07
CA ASN A 70 -29.99 49.08 -26.64
C ASN A 70 -30.94 47.95 -26.25
N LYS A 71 -32.16 47.90 -26.80
CA LYS A 71 -33.08 46.79 -26.54
C LYS A 71 -32.49 45.45 -27.00
N LYS A 72 -31.92 45.40 -28.21
CA LYS A 72 -31.27 44.21 -28.74
C LYS A 72 -30.03 43.81 -27.93
N ASP A 73 -29.27 44.78 -27.45
CA ASP A 73 -28.09 44.51 -26.64
C ASP A 73 -28.48 43.97 -25.25
N ILE A 74 -29.54 44.50 -24.63
CA ILE A 74 -30.10 43.95 -23.38
C ILE A 74 -30.53 42.49 -23.57
N GLU A 75 -31.24 42.17 -24.67
CA GLU A 75 -31.65 40.80 -25.00
C GLU A 75 -30.43 39.87 -25.14
N ARG A 76 -29.38 40.31 -25.85
CA ARG A 76 -28.12 39.55 -25.99
C ARG A 76 -27.37 39.34 -24.69
N TYR A 77 -27.35 40.36 -23.82
CA TYR A 77 -26.73 40.24 -22.50
C TYR A 77 -27.51 39.24 -21.64
N ALA A 78 -28.84 39.25 -21.67
CA ALA A 78 -29.65 38.25 -20.98
C ALA A 78 -29.33 36.83 -21.48
N GLU A 79 -29.27 36.61 -22.80
CA GLU A 79 -28.89 35.30 -23.35
C GLU A 79 -27.48 34.86 -22.91
N THR A 80 -26.55 35.80 -22.81
CA THR A 80 -25.16 35.49 -22.41
C THR A 80 -25.09 35.14 -20.92
N VAL A 81 -25.87 35.82 -20.09
CA VAL A 81 -26.02 35.48 -18.67
C VAL A 81 -26.57 34.07 -18.52
N ASP A 82 -27.64 33.73 -19.24
CA ASP A 82 -28.23 32.39 -19.18
C ASP A 82 -27.25 31.31 -19.65
N LYS A 83 -26.56 31.53 -20.78
CA LYS A 83 -25.51 30.62 -21.28
C LYS A 83 -24.35 30.45 -20.29
N THR A 84 -23.95 31.54 -19.64
CA THR A 84 -22.87 31.47 -18.65
C THR A 84 -23.34 30.69 -17.41
N ALA A 85 -24.58 30.89 -16.97
CA ALA A 85 -25.16 30.16 -15.85
C ALA A 85 -25.22 28.65 -16.13
N THR A 86 -25.64 28.23 -17.34
CA THR A 86 -25.63 26.81 -17.72
C THR A 86 -24.22 26.24 -17.75
N MET A 87 -23.25 26.95 -18.35
CA MET A 87 -21.84 26.51 -18.36
C MET A 87 -21.25 26.37 -16.96
N VAL A 88 -21.62 27.26 -16.03
CA VAL A 88 -21.17 27.17 -14.63
C VAL A 88 -21.71 25.91 -13.96
N VAL A 89 -22.99 25.57 -14.18
CA VAL A 89 -23.58 24.33 -13.65
C VAL A 89 -22.91 23.10 -14.25
N GLU A 90 -22.76 23.04 -15.57
CA GLU A 90 -22.09 21.93 -16.26
C GLU A 90 -20.64 21.74 -15.77
N THR A 91 -19.91 22.83 -15.58
CA THR A 91 -18.53 22.79 -15.07
C THR A 91 -18.48 22.29 -13.62
N ARG A 92 -19.44 22.69 -12.78
CA ARG A 92 -19.54 22.20 -11.40
C ARG A 92 -19.81 20.70 -11.36
N ASP A 93 -20.71 20.21 -12.20
CA ASP A 93 -21.02 18.79 -12.31
C ASP A 93 -19.82 17.99 -12.83
N ALA A 94 -19.09 18.53 -13.82
CA ALA A 94 -17.85 17.94 -14.31
C ALA A 94 -16.78 17.86 -13.21
N ILE A 95 -16.60 18.92 -12.41
CA ILE A 95 -15.68 18.92 -11.26
C ILE A 95 -16.10 17.86 -10.24
N ALA A 96 -17.39 17.72 -9.94
CA ALA A 96 -17.88 16.71 -9.00
C ALA A 96 -17.61 15.29 -9.52
N SER A 97 -17.82 15.04 -10.81
CA SER A 97 -17.48 13.76 -11.44
C SER A 97 -15.98 13.46 -11.37
N LEU A 98 -15.14 14.43 -11.72
CA LEU A 98 -13.68 14.29 -11.67
C LEU A 98 -13.16 14.03 -10.25
N LYS A 99 -13.75 14.68 -9.24
CA LYS A 99 -13.44 14.40 -7.83
C LYS A 99 -13.79 12.96 -7.45
N ASN A 100 -14.96 12.47 -7.86
CA ASN A 100 -15.34 11.08 -7.62
C ASN A 100 -14.37 10.11 -8.30
N ASP A 101 -13.98 10.38 -9.54
CA ASP A 101 -13.04 9.50 -10.26
C ASP A 101 -11.63 9.55 -9.65
N LEU A 102 -11.20 10.71 -9.14
CA LEU A 102 -9.97 10.82 -8.37
C LEU A 102 -10.00 9.94 -7.11
N THR A 103 -11.08 9.99 -6.34
CA THR A 103 -11.20 9.14 -5.13
C THR A 103 -11.19 7.65 -5.45
N LYS A 104 -11.83 7.24 -6.56
CA LYS A 104 -11.77 5.84 -7.04
C LYS A 104 -10.34 5.46 -7.44
N ALA A 105 -9.65 6.33 -8.16
CA ALA A 105 -8.27 6.09 -8.59
C ALA A 105 -7.30 6.00 -7.39
N GLN A 106 -7.47 6.86 -6.39
CA GLN A 106 -6.72 6.80 -5.13
C GLN A 106 -6.97 5.47 -4.42
N LYS A 107 -8.23 5.04 -4.29
CA LYS A 107 -8.55 3.74 -3.69
C LYS A 107 -7.91 2.56 -4.45
N ILE A 108 -7.88 2.60 -5.78
CA ILE A 108 -7.21 1.56 -6.58
C ILE A 108 -5.71 1.56 -6.31
N ARG A 109 -5.09 2.75 -6.23
CA ARG A 109 -3.67 2.89 -5.89
C ARG A 109 -3.37 2.33 -4.50
N ASP A 110 -4.17 2.66 -3.51
CA ASP A 110 -3.95 2.22 -2.13
C ASP A 110 -4.10 0.69 -2.02
N ASN A 111 -5.15 0.12 -2.64
CA ASN A 111 -5.30 -1.33 -2.75
C ASN A 111 -4.09 -1.98 -3.44
N LYS A 112 -3.58 -1.37 -4.52
CA LYS A 112 -2.39 -1.87 -5.21
C LYS A 112 -1.17 -1.87 -4.30
N LEU A 113 -0.95 -0.79 -3.54
CA LEU A 113 0.16 -0.71 -2.59
C LEU A 113 0.04 -1.76 -1.47
N GLU A 114 -1.17 -2.02 -0.97
CA GLU A 114 -1.42 -3.09 -0.02
C GLU A 114 -1.11 -4.47 -0.61
N TYR A 115 -1.56 -4.73 -1.84
CA TYR A 115 -1.24 -5.97 -2.54
C TYR A 115 0.26 -6.12 -2.80
N ASP A 116 0.94 -5.06 -3.22
CA ASP A 116 2.38 -5.07 -3.47
C ASP A 116 3.15 -5.34 -2.17
N LYS A 117 2.73 -4.75 -1.04
CA LYS A 117 3.31 -5.03 0.28
C LYS A 117 3.16 -6.50 0.67
N VAL A 118 1.96 -7.06 0.54
CA VAL A 118 1.70 -8.48 0.84
C VAL A 118 2.49 -9.38 -0.11
N ALA A 119 2.56 -9.03 -1.40
CA ALA A 119 3.32 -9.77 -2.39
C ALA A 119 4.81 -9.81 -2.03
N LEU A 120 5.41 -8.68 -1.64
CA LEU A 120 6.80 -8.63 -1.18
C LEU A 120 7.04 -9.53 0.04
N GLU A 121 6.10 -9.57 0.97
CA GLU A 121 6.20 -10.45 2.14
C GLU A 121 6.07 -11.93 1.76
N ILE A 122 5.18 -12.27 0.83
CA ILE A 122 5.06 -13.62 0.28
C ILE A 122 6.32 -14.02 -0.48
N MET A 123 6.95 -13.12 -1.24
CA MET A 123 8.17 -13.40 -1.98
C MET A 123 9.39 -13.67 -1.09
N LYS A 124 9.37 -13.24 0.18
CA LYS A 124 10.40 -13.61 1.17
C LYS A 124 10.30 -15.07 1.61
N LEU A 125 9.11 -15.67 1.50
CA LEU A 125 8.89 -17.07 1.84
C LEU A 125 9.37 -17.97 0.69
N GLN A 126 9.79 -19.19 1.01
CA GLN A 126 10.15 -20.16 -0.02
C GLN A 126 8.93 -20.51 -0.88
N SER A 127 9.17 -20.89 -2.13
CA SER A 127 8.09 -21.29 -3.02
C SER A 127 7.31 -22.46 -2.43
N ARG A 128 6.01 -22.51 -2.72
CA ARG A 128 5.15 -23.60 -2.28
C ARG A 128 5.67 -24.97 -2.72
N ASP A 129 6.29 -25.04 -3.90
CA ASP A 129 6.88 -26.25 -4.45
C ASP A 129 8.11 -26.70 -3.66
N ALA A 130 8.95 -25.76 -3.22
CA ALA A 130 10.11 -26.07 -2.37
C ALA A 130 9.67 -26.65 -1.00
N TYR A 131 8.60 -26.11 -0.40
CA TYR A 131 8.02 -26.70 0.81
C TYR A 131 7.46 -28.11 0.54
N GLN A 132 6.82 -28.33 -0.60
CA GLN A 132 6.28 -29.63 -0.97
C GLN A 132 7.40 -30.66 -1.18
N GLU A 133 8.50 -30.27 -1.83
CA GLU A 133 9.69 -31.10 -2.00
C GLU A 133 10.33 -31.43 -0.64
N SER A 134 10.50 -30.43 0.23
CA SER A 134 11.00 -30.65 1.60
C SER A 134 10.11 -31.61 2.40
N ILE A 135 8.78 -31.48 2.29
CA ILE A 135 7.82 -32.40 2.92
C ILE A 135 7.96 -33.81 2.35
N CYS A 136 8.10 -33.96 1.03
CA CYS A 136 8.30 -35.25 0.39
C CYS A 136 9.62 -35.91 0.84
N GLN A 137 10.70 -35.14 0.90
CA GLN A 137 11.99 -35.62 1.38
C GLN A 137 11.90 -36.08 2.84
N LEU A 138 11.34 -35.25 3.73
CA LEU A 138 11.16 -35.60 5.14
C LEU A 138 10.28 -36.85 5.32
N LYS A 139 9.24 -37.02 4.49
CA LYS A 139 8.42 -38.24 4.52
C LYS A 139 9.21 -39.48 4.11
N SER A 140 10.02 -39.36 3.06
CA SER A 140 10.92 -40.43 2.61
C SER A 140 11.94 -40.79 3.70
N ASP A 141 12.54 -39.80 4.34
CA ASP A 141 13.49 -40.00 5.42
C ASP A 141 12.83 -40.67 6.64
N ILE A 142 11.60 -40.29 7.00
CA ILE A 142 10.82 -40.94 8.06
C ILE A 142 10.56 -42.41 7.71
N GLU A 143 10.20 -42.71 6.48
CA GLU A 143 9.97 -44.10 6.03
C GLU A 143 11.26 -44.91 6.07
N PHE A 144 12.37 -44.34 5.59
CA PHE A 144 13.70 -44.94 5.67
C PHE A 144 14.10 -45.26 7.12
N LEU A 145 13.96 -44.29 8.03
CA LEU A 145 14.28 -44.47 9.45
C LEU A 145 13.38 -45.52 10.11
N ARG A 146 12.10 -45.60 9.74
CA ARG A 146 11.20 -46.67 10.21
C ARG A 146 11.65 -48.04 9.75
N ASN A 147 12.06 -48.17 8.50
CA ASN A 147 12.57 -49.44 7.95
C ASN A 147 13.90 -49.84 8.60
N GLU A 148 14.80 -48.87 8.82
CA GLU A 148 16.07 -49.12 9.51
C GLU A 148 15.84 -49.55 10.97
N LYS A 149 14.91 -48.88 11.66
CA LYS A 149 14.49 -49.28 13.02
C LYS A 149 13.96 -50.70 13.04
N ALA A 150 13.04 -51.06 12.12
CA ALA A 150 12.49 -52.41 12.03
C ALA A 150 13.58 -53.47 11.75
N LYS A 151 14.55 -53.15 10.88
CA LYS A 151 15.70 -54.03 10.59
C LYS A 151 16.61 -54.22 11.81
N LYS A 152 16.89 -53.14 12.54
CA LYS A 152 17.67 -53.19 13.79
C LYS A 152 16.94 -54.01 14.85
N GLU A 153 15.64 -53.79 15.05
CA GLU A 153 14.82 -54.58 15.98
C GLU A 153 14.83 -56.07 15.62
N SER A 154 14.64 -56.43 14.34
CA SER A 154 14.75 -57.80 13.86
C SER A 154 16.13 -58.42 14.13
N THR A 155 17.21 -57.66 13.90
CA THR A 155 18.58 -58.12 14.17
C THR A 155 18.81 -58.35 15.67
N VAL A 156 18.31 -57.46 16.52
CA VAL A 156 18.39 -57.61 17.99
C VAL A 156 17.61 -58.84 18.45
N LEU A 157 16.40 -59.07 17.91
CA LEU A 157 15.61 -60.27 18.21
C LEU A 157 16.34 -61.55 17.77
N SER A 158 16.94 -61.55 16.58
CA SER A 158 17.73 -62.68 16.07
C SER A 158 18.95 -62.96 16.97
N ARG A 159 19.71 -61.92 17.35
CA ARG A 159 20.84 -62.05 18.29
C ARG A 159 20.40 -62.53 19.67
N LYS A 160 19.25 -62.06 20.17
CA LYS A 160 18.67 -62.53 21.44
C LYS A 160 18.33 -64.02 21.36
N ARG A 161 17.82 -64.49 20.21
CA ARG A 161 17.56 -65.91 19.96
C ARG A 161 18.85 -66.73 19.90
N GLN A 162 19.84 -66.28 19.13
CA GLN A 162 21.16 -66.93 19.05
C GLN A 162 21.87 -67.00 20.40
N LEU A 163 21.79 -65.93 21.21
CA LEU A 163 22.31 -65.92 22.57
C LEU A 163 21.56 -66.92 23.46
N GLY A 164 20.23 -67.00 23.33
CA GLY A 164 19.42 -68.02 24.00
C GLY A 164 19.89 -69.44 23.65
N ASP A 165 20.07 -69.73 22.35
CA ASP A 165 20.54 -71.02 21.87
C ASP A 165 21.97 -71.35 22.38
N LEU A 166 22.85 -70.34 22.45
CA LEU A 166 24.21 -70.49 22.98
C LEU A 166 24.20 -70.73 24.50
N VAL A 167 23.36 -70.00 25.24
CA VAL A 167 23.17 -70.21 26.68
C VAL A 167 22.61 -71.60 26.95
N ASP A 168 21.66 -72.08 26.15
CA ASP A 168 21.12 -73.43 26.28
C ASP A 168 22.16 -74.50 25.92
N SER A 169 23.01 -74.25 24.92
CA SER A 169 24.14 -75.12 24.58
C SER A 169 25.19 -75.14 25.68
N ALA A 170 25.51 -73.99 26.27
CA ALA A 170 26.42 -73.88 27.42
C ALA A 170 25.85 -74.61 28.65
N LYS A 171 24.54 -74.48 28.93
CA LYS A 171 23.86 -75.26 29.97
C LYS A 171 23.91 -76.76 29.69
N LYS A 172 23.74 -77.19 28.44
CA LYS A 172 23.88 -78.61 28.05
C LYS A 172 25.30 -79.11 28.27
N ILE A 173 26.33 -78.32 27.92
CA ILE A 173 27.73 -78.67 28.18
C ILE A 173 27.98 -78.71 29.69
N GLN A 174 27.50 -77.73 30.46
CA GLN A 174 27.62 -77.74 31.91
C GLN A 174 26.95 -78.97 32.52
N LYS A 175 25.74 -79.33 32.07
CA LYS A 175 25.05 -80.55 32.48
C LYS A 175 25.82 -81.80 32.07
N GLY A 176 26.37 -81.84 30.86
CA GLY A 176 27.21 -82.95 30.38
C GLY A 176 28.52 -83.07 31.16
N MET A 177 29.14 -81.96 31.55
CA MET A 177 30.30 -81.95 32.44
C MET A 177 29.94 -82.35 33.86
N GLU A 178 28.75 -82.01 34.34
CA GLU A 178 28.25 -82.42 35.66
C GLU A 178 27.90 -83.91 35.67
N GLU A 179 27.30 -84.43 34.60
CA GLU A 179 27.05 -85.86 34.36
C GLU A 179 28.36 -86.63 34.18
N GLN A 180 29.33 -86.08 33.43
CA GLN A 180 30.66 -86.65 33.29
C GLN A 180 31.43 -86.60 34.61
N ARG A 181 31.36 -85.51 35.38
CA ARG A 181 31.92 -85.45 36.74
C ARG A 181 31.22 -86.44 37.66
N ALA A 182 29.92 -86.65 37.53
CA ALA A 182 29.19 -87.66 38.30
C ALA A 182 29.63 -89.08 37.90
N GLN A 183 29.81 -89.36 36.61
CA GLN A 183 30.32 -90.64 36.10
C GLN A 183 31.79 -90.85 36.46
N THR A 184 32.65 -89.85 36.32
CA THR A 184 34.03 -89.88 36.77
C THR A 184 34.09 -90.01 38.29
N ARG A 185 33.20 -89.38 39.05
CA ARG A 185 33.11 -89.59 40.49
C ARG A 185 32.61 -90.99 40.83
N GLU A 186 31.75 -91.59 40.01
CA GLU A 186 31.26 -92.96 40.20
C GLU A 186 32.31 -94.01 39.80
N THR A 187 33.07 -93.77 38.72
CA THR A 187 34.19 -94.61 38.31
C THR A 187 35.40 -94.40 39.21
N GLN A 188 35.68 -93.17 39.64
CA GLN A 188 36.66 -92.86 40.69
C GLN A 188 36.21 -93.44 42.02
N LYS A 189 34.91 -93.49 42.36
CA LYS A 189 34.40 -94.22 43.52
C LYS A 189 34.59 -95.73 43.37
N ARG A 190 34.45 -96.29 42.17
CA ARG A 190 34.80 -97.71 41.89
C ARG A 190 36.31 -98.00 41.91
N VAL A 191 37.14 -97.02 41.58
CA VAL A 191 38.62 -97.14 41.63
C VAL A 191 39.13 -96.90 43.05
N MET A 192 38.51 -96.00 43.81
CA MET A 192 38.82 -95.72 45.22
C MET A 192 38.29 -96.81 46.18
N ASP A 193 37.42 -97.71 45.72
CA ASP A 193 37.00 -98.92 46.48
C ASP A 193 38.01 -100.09 46.34
N MET A 194 39.13 -99.88 45.63
CA MET A 194 40.20 -100.88 45.43
C MET A 194 41.59 -100.40 45.87
N ASP A 195 41.72 -99.18 46.42
CA ASP A 195 42.95 -98.77 47.09
C ASP A 195 42.65 -97.68 48.12
N GLN A 196 42.38 -98.13 49.34
CA GLN A 196 42.13 -97.27 50.49
C GLN A 196 43.08 -97.67 51.62
N ALA A 197 44.29 -97.11 51.60
CA ALA A 197 45.16 -97.10 52.77
C ALA A 197 46.15 -95.92 52.71
N TYR A 198 46.13 -95.13 53.80
CA TYR A 198 47.08 -94.11 54.25
C TYR A 198 47.07 -92.75 53.52
N ASP A 199 46.55 -91.63 54.06
CA ASP A 199 46.59 -90.96 55.38
C ASP A 199 47.58 -89.78 55.40
N SER A 200 47.13 -88.69 56.03
CA SER A 200 47.86 -87.53 56.58
C SER A 200 48.35 -86.46 55.60
N SER A 201 48.37 -85.15 55.88
CA SER A 201 47.80 -84.18 56.85
C SER A 201 48.35 -82.80 56.43
N ASP A 202 47.77 -81.72 56.99
CA ASP A 202 48.27 -80.33 57.13
C ASP A 202 48.17 -79.38 55.91
N ASP A 203 47.36 -78.31 55.99
CA ASP A 203 47.59 -76.98 56.61
C ASP A 203 48.54 -76.12 55.73
N ASP A 204 48.33 -74.84 55.42
CA ASP A 204 47.32 -73.85 55.74
C ASP A 204 47.53 -72.62 54.78
N GLU A 205 46.54 -71.71 54.75
CA GLU A 205 46.64 -70.25 54.50
C GLU A 205 47.07 -69.61 53.13
N GLN A 206 46.16 -68.73 52.63
CA GLN A 206 46.30 -67.28 52.27
C GLN A 206 47.58 -66.81 51.54
N ASP A 207 47.67 -65.77 50.70
CA ASP A 207 46.84 -64.71 50.12
C ASP A 207 47.83 -63.87 49.26
N GLU A 208 47.30 -63.02 48.38
CA GLU A 208 47.95 -61.91 47.64
C GLU A 208 48.92 -62.19 46.49
N GLY A 209 48.83 -61.32 45.47
CA GLY A 209 50.03 -60.90 44.72
C GLY A 209 49.90 -60.77 43.21
N LEU A 210 49.56 -59.56 42.78
CA LEU A 210 49.49 -59.04 41.41
C LEU A 210 50.79 -59.17 40.57
N SER A 211 50.58 -59.21 39.24
CA SER A 211 51.39 -58.63 38.14
C SER A 211 51.88 -59.65 37.10
N PRO A 212 51.68 -59.35 35.80
CA PRO A 212 52.85 -59.29 34.94
C PRO A 212 52.85 -58.08 33.99
N GLY A 213 54.00 -57.39 33.97
CA GLY A 213 54.84 -57.24 32.77
C GLY A 213 54.31 -56.41 31.60
N ASP A 214 54.86 -55.19 31.50
CA ASP A 214 54.97 -54.35 30.31
C ASP A 214 55.43 -55.09 29.05
N ALA A 215 54.86 -54.70 27.89
CA ALA A 215 55.62 -54.25 26.70
C ALA A 215 54.66 -53.79 25.58
N GLN A 216 54.74 -52.47 25.25
CA GLN A 216 54.84 -51.84 23.91
C GLN A 216 53.86 -52.27 22.78
N ALA A 217 53.37 -51.43 21.86
CA ALA A 217 53.52 -50.01 21.52
C ALA A 217 52.46 -49.68 20.43
N ASP A 218 52.49 -48.43 19.97
CA ASP A 218 52.03 -47.92 18.67
C ASP A 218 50.67 -47.19 18.58
N THR A 219 50.82 -45.90 18.86
CA THR A 219 50.24 -44.76 18.14
C THR A 219 50.00 -45.02 16.65
N ASN A 220 48.82 -44.66 16.14
CA ASN A 220 48.76 -44.10 14.79
C ASN A 220 47.69 -43.03 14.60
N THR A 221 48.22 -41.88 14.27
CA THR A 221 47.67 -40.61 13.80
C THR A 221 46.88 -40.79 12.50
N LEU A 222 45.75 -40.10 12.34
CA LEU A 222 45.09 -39.93 11.05
C LEU A 222 45.23 -38.46 10.57
N PRO A 223 45.53 -38.24 9.27
CA PRO A 223 45.77 -36.91 8.72
C PRO A 223 44.51 -36.25 8.17
N ASN A 224 44.70 -34.97 7.86
CA ASN A 224 43.77 -33.92 7.52
C ASN A 224 43.54 -33.77 5.99
N GLY A 225 42.41 -33.15 5.63
CA GLY A 225 42.16 -32.40 4.37
C GLY A 225 41.26 -33.13 3.35
N ALA A 226 40.27 -32.51 2.68
CA ALA A 226 39.73 -31.15 2.70
C ALA A 226 38.42 -31.13 1.86
N ALA A 227 37.68 -30.01 1.96
CA ALA A 227 36.79 -29.39 0.96
C ALA A 227 35.27 -29.34 1.26
N THR A 228 34.86 -28.15 1.71
CA THR A 228 33.73 -27.30 1.24
C THR A 228 32.28 -27.80 1.31
N THR A 229 31.46 -27.12 2.14
CA THR A 229 30.50 -26.08 1.69
C THR A 229 29.67 -25.50 2.86
N THR A 230 29.93 -24.22 3.14
CA THR A 230 29.00 -23.09 3.38
C THR A 230 27.74 -23.28 4.26
N SER A 231 27.81 -22.80 5.50
CA SER A 231 26.65 -22.51 6.35
C SER A 231 26.54 -20.99 6.57
N HIS A 232 25.40 -20.44 6.14
CA HIS A 232 24.99 -19.05 6.33
C HIS A 232 24.81 -18.72 7.81
N ARG A 233 25.59 -17.77 8.33
CA ARG A 233 25.33 -17.14 9.63
C ARG A 233 25.60 -15.64 9.55
N PHE A 234 24.49 -14.91 9.69
CA PHE A 234 24.37 -13.52 10.12
C PHE A 234 25.06 -12.43 9.27
N GLN A 235 24.20 -11.68 8.60
CA GLN A 235 24.51 -10.53 7.77
C GLN A 235 24.54 -9.28 8.66
N GLU A 236 25.69 -8.60 8.65
CA GLU A 236 25.86 -7.27 9.23
C GLU A 236 25.05 -6.21 8.47
N ARG A 237 24.75 -5.18 9.25
CA ARG A 237 23.89 -4.03 9.05
C ARG A 237 24.70 -2.90 8.41
N ASN A 238 24.26 -2.42 7.25
CA ASN A 238 24.50 -1.09 6.68
C ASN A 238 23.10 -0.71 6.13
N GLU A 239 22.29 0.21 6.67
CA GLU A 239 22.47 1.64 6.95
C GLU A 239 22.99 2.43 5.73
N ASP A 240 22.15 3.40 5.30
CA ASP A 240 22.25 4.39 4.21
C ASP A 240 21.77 3.86 2.84
N GLU A 241 20.75 4.38 2.14
CA GLU A 241 20.24 5.75 1.96
C GLU A 241 18.74 5.72 1.58
N ASP A 242 17.86 6.40 2.33
CA ASP A 242 16.51 6.78 1.89
C ASP A 242 16.24 8.22 2.40
N GLU A 243 16.75 9.22 1.67
CA GLU A 243 16.25 10.59 1.74
C GLU A 243 15.54 10.93 0.42
N GLU A 244 14.30 10.45 0.26
CA GLU A 244 13.34 11.08 -0.64
C GLU A 244 12.19 11.69 0.17
N GLY A 245 12.03 12.99 -0.01
CA GLY A 245 11.26 13.88 0.84
C GLY A 245 9.81 13.46 1.07
N MET A 246 9.46 13.34 2.35
CA MET A 246 8.09 13.61 2.81
C MET A 246 7.73 15.05 2.45
N VAL A 247 6.81 15.23 1.51
CA VAL A 247 6.08 16.50 1.37
C VAL A 247 5.03 16.53 2.49
N PRO A 248 5.08 17.46 3.45
CA PRO A 248 4.03 17.59 4.44
C PRO A 248 2.74 18.03 3.75
N ASN A 249 1.65 17.32 4.01
CA ASN A 249 0.29 17.71 3.61
C ASN A 249 -0.01 19.09 4.21
N GLY A 250 0.01 20.13 3.39
CA GLY A 250 -0.45 21.47 3.72
C GLY A 250 -1.96 21.57 3.50
N ASP A 251 -2.73 20.95 4.40
CA ASP A 251 -4.15 21.22 4.55
C ASP A 251 -4.38 21.54 6.02
N ASP A 252 -4.20 22.81 6.40
CA ASP A 252 -4.84 23.46 7.56
C ASP A 252 -4.36 24.92 7.63
N GLU A 253 -5.13 25.83 7.03
CA GLU A 253 -5.39 27.22 7.49
C GLU A 253 -5.93 28.08 6.34
N GLU A 254 -7.19 27.91 5.97
CA GLU A 254 -7.97 29.01 5.38
C GLU A 254 -9.46 28.86 5.73
N LYS A 255 -9.73 28.90 7.04
CA LYS A 255 -11.08 29.14 7.58
C LYS A 255 -11.04 30.33 8.53
N ALA A 256 -11.00 31.55 7.98
CA ALA A 256 -11.54 32.75 8.63
C ALA A 256 -11.38 33.98 7.73
N ASN A 257 -12.33 34.23 6.81
CA ASN A 257 -12.84 35.60 6.61
C ASN A 257 -14.09 35.63 5.71
N VAL A 258 -15.24 35.23 6.25
CA VAL A 258 -16.53 35.74 5.76
C VAL A 258 -17.03 36.69 6.83
N LEU A 259 -16.53 37.91 6.79
CA LEU A 259 -17.08 39.04 7.54
C LEU A 259 -18.48 39.31 7.02
N THR A 260 -19.44 38.95 7.87
CA THR A 260 -20.81 39.44 7.91
C THR A 260 -20.80 40.97 7.87
N ASN A 261 -21.14 41.55 6.72
CA ASN A 261 -21.67 42.90 6.65
C ASN A 261 -23.17 42.80 6.39
N ASP A 262 -23.89 42.50 7.45
CA ASP A 262 -25.33 42.73 7.55
C ASP A 262 -25.61 43.32 8.94
N ALA A 263 -25.45 44.64 9.04
CA ALA A 263 -26.08 45.48 10.05
C ALA A 263 -25.76 46.97 9.80
N SER A 264 -26.79 47.72 9.39
CA SER A 264 -27.05 49.15 9.69
C SER A 264 -27.10 50.10 8.49
N ARG A 265 -28.34 50.63 8.32
CA ARG A 265 -28.78 51.86 7.62
C ARG A 265 -29.09 51.80 6.13
#